data_AF-A0A2T3LN86-F1
#
_entry.id   AF-A0A2T3LN86-F1
#
_cell.length_a   1.000
_cell.length_b   1.000
_cell.length_c   1.000
_cell.angle_alpha   90.00
_cell.angle_beta   90.00
_cell.angle_gamma   90.00
#
_symmetry.space_group_name_H-M   'P 1'
#
loop_
_entity.id
_entity.type
_entity.pdbx_description
1 polymer ?
#
loop_
_entity_poly.entity_id
_entity_poly.type
_entity_poly.pdbx_seq_one_letter_code
_entity_poly.pdbx_strand_id
1 'polypeptide(L)'
;MTIKLDFNTVKTLRISIYQDFNVMTSGSVLPISSSLLTSGTIVNGDFNGTIRVTHSMEFILIQLYDSNANQLFYQAVKETSPSGITIVE
;
A
#
# COMPACT_ATOMS: atom_id res chain seq x y z
N MET A 1 -5.77 5.75 -11.14
CA MET A 1 -6.13 6.17 -9.77
C MET A 1 -4.87 6.74 -9.11
N THR A 2 -4.98 7.88 -8.42
CA THR A 2 -3.86 8.47 -7.68
C THR A 2 -3.88 7.99 -6.24
N ILE A 3 -2.71 7.71 -5.66
CA ILE A 3 -2.56 7.37 -4.24
C ILE A 3 -1.64 8.40 -3.60
N LYS A 4 -2.17 9.06 -2.56
CA LYS A 4 -1.43 9.99 -1.71
C LYS A 4 -1.34 9.41 -0.31
N LEU A 5 -0.13 9.29 0.20
CA LEU A 5 0.12 8.90 1.58
C LEU A 5 0.92 10.00 2.26
N ASP A 6 0.46 10.41 3.44
CA ASP A 6 1.06 11.44 4.28
C ASP A 6 1.21 10.84 5.68
N PHE A 7 2.38 10.31 5.97
CA PHE A 7 2.71 9.75 7.28
C PHE A 7 3.56 10.75 8.04
N ASN A 8 3.23 11.02 9.31
CA ASN A 8 4.04 11.86 10.19
C ASN A 8 5.31 11.15 10.66
N THR A 9 6.20 10.82 9.73
CA THR A 9 7.45 10.08 9.96
C THR A 9 8.57 10.60 9.07
N VAL A 10 9.75 10.78 9.65
CA VAL A 10 10.97 11.11 8.90
C VAL A 10 11.71 9.85 8.40
N LYS A 11 11.20 8.66 8.70
CA LYS A 11 11.83 7.41 8.29
C LYS A 11 11.67 7.20 6.79
N THR A 12 12.72 6.67 6.16
CA THR A 12 12.59 6.09 4.83
C THR A 12 11.82 4.78 4.95
N LEU A 13 10.73 4.65 4.21
CA LEU A 13 9.89 3.45 4.18
C LEU A 13 9.90 2.83 2.79
N ARG A 14 9.69 1.51 2.73
CA ARG A 14 9.42 0.79 1.48
C ARG A 14 7.93 0.52 1.39
N ILE A 15 7.33 0.88 0.26
CA ILE A 15 5.91 0.64 0.00
C ILE A 15 5.74 -0.49 -1.01
N SER A 16 4.76 -1.35 -0.77
CA SER A 16 4.23 -2.31 -1.72
C SER A 16 2.71 -2.24 -1.74
N ILE A 17 2.12 -2.23 -2.93
CA ILE A 17 0.67 -2.20 -3.13
C ILE A 17 0.25 -3.40 -3.97
N TYR A 18 -0.73 -4.14 -3.49
CA TYR A 18 -1.19 -5.40 -4.08
C TYR A 18 -2.67 -5.31 -4.46
N GLN A 19 -3.04 -5.91 -5.60
CA GLN A 19 -4.44 -6.00 -6.04
C GLN A 19 -5.22 -7.10 -5.32
N ASP A 20 -4.52 -8.11 -4.79
CA ASP A 20 -5.14 -9.30 -4.22
C ASP A 20 -4.38 -9.79 -2.99
N PHE A 21 -5.12 -10.33 -2.02
CA PHE A 21 -4.63 -10.70 -0.71
C PHE A 21 -5.53 -11.76 -0.07
N ASN A 22 -4.96 -12.58 0.80
CA ASN A 22 -5.70 -13.54 1.61
C ASN A 22 -5.96 -12.97 3.01
N VAL A 23 -7.17 -13.19 3.50
CA VAL A 23 -7.51 -12.96 4.91
C VAL A 23 -7.49 -14.32 5.61
N MET A 24 -6.52 -14.49 6.51
CA MET A 24 -6.35 -15.71 7.29
C MET A 24 -7.41 -15.79 8.38
N THR A 25 -7.66 -17.00 8.91
CA THR A 25 -8.60 -17.21 10.02
C THR A 25 -8.24 -16.44 11.30
N SER A 26 -6.96 -16.09 11.47
CA SER A 26 -6.46 -15.22 12.54
C SER A 26 -6.80 -13.75 12.36
N GLY A 27 -7.41 -13.36 11.23
CA GLY A 27 -7.60 -11.97 10.82
C GLY A 27 -6.37 -11.34 10.16
N SER A 28 -5.25 -12.07 10.06
CA SER A 28 -4.04 -11.58 9.38
C SER A 28 -4.27 -11.44 7.88
N VAL A 29 -3.83 -10.32 7.31
CA VAL A 29 -3.93 -10.05 5.87
C VAL A 29 -2.57 -10.30 5.22
N LEU A 30 -2.52 -11.20 4.24
CA LEU A 30 -1.30 -11.57 3.53
C LEU A 30 -1.40 -11.25 2.05
N PRO A 31 -0.41 -10.55 1.45
CA PRO A 31 -0.44 -10.27 0.02
C PRO A 31 -0.29 -11.55 -0.80
N ILE A 32 -0.95 -11.60 -1.96
CA ILE A 32 -0.60 -12.56 -3.01
C ILE A 32 0.56 -11.96 -3.82
N SER A 33 1.75 -12.55 -3.76
CA SER A 33 2.95 -11.92 -4.34
C SER A 33 2.86 -11.64 -5.85
N SER A 34 2.13 -12.47 -6.61
CA SER A 34 1.89 -12.26 -8.05
C SER A 34 0.93 -11.10 -8.36
N SER A 35 0.32 -10.52 -7.33
CA SER A 35 -0.68 -9.45 -7.42
C SER A 35 -0.08 -8.05 -7.17
N LEU A 36 1.26 -7.95 -7.07
CA LEU A 36 1.95 -6.68 -6.87
C LEU A 36 1.67 -5.71 -8.02
N LEU A 37 1.09 -4.56 -7.69
CA LEU A 37 0.80 -3.48 -8.64
C LEU A 37 1.97 -2.51 -8.77
N THR A 38 2.54 -2.13 -7.62
CA THR A 38 3.66 -1.20 -7.56
C THR A 38 4.40 -1.35 -6.26
N SER A 39 5.67 -1.00 -6.28
CA SER A 39 6.52 -0.87 -5.09
C SER A 39 7.43 0.36 -5.23
N GLY A 40 7.87 0.90 -4.11
CA GLY A 40 8.76 2.06 -4.13
C GLY A 40 9.33 2.40 -2.77
N THR A 41 9.92 3.59 -2.71
CA THR A 41 10.48 4.16 -1.48
C THR A 41 9.79 5.48 -1.17
N ILE A 42 9.45 5.67 0.10
CA ILE A 42 8.88 6.88 0.66
C ILE A 42 9.98 7.54 1.48
N VAL A 43 10.25 8.81 1.22
CA VAL A 43 11.20 9.60 2.00
C VAL A 43 10.41 10.68 2.72
N ASN A 44 10.66 10.85 4.03
CA ASN A 44 9.94 11.83 4.87
C ASN A 44 8.42 11.64 4.91
N GLY A 45 7.93 10.40 4.83
CA GLY A 45 6.51 10.10 5.01
C GLY A 45 5.59 10.35 3.81
N ASP A 46 6.09 11.02 2.76
CA ASP A 46 5.30 11.38 1.58
C ASP A 46 5.45 10.39 0.42
N PHE A 47 4.31 9.86 -0.05
CA PHE A 47 4.24 9.11 -1.30
C PHE A 47 3.17 9.66 -2.22
N ASN A 48 3.57 9.93 -3.45
CA ASN A 48 2.67 10.27 -4.54
C ASN A 48 2.94 9.32 -5.71
N GLY A 49 2.03 8.36 -5.89
CA GLY A 49 2.12 7.35 -6.93
C GLY A 49 0.84 7.28 -7.75
N THR A 50 0.98 6.96 -9.03
CA THR A 50 -0.17 6.63 -9.88
C THR A 50 -0.21 5.14 -10.11
N ILE A 51 -1.32 4.50 -9.73
CA ILE A 51 -1.59 3.12 -10.14
C ILE A 51 -2.51 3.15 -11.35
N ARG A 52 -2.06 2.50 -12.43
CA ARG A 52 -2.87 2.25 -13.62
C ARG A 52 -3.54 0.90 -13.46
N VAL A 53 -4.84 0.92 -13.20
CA VAL A 53 -5.65 -0.30 -13.10
C VAL A 53 -6.32 -0.55 -14.45
N THR A 54 -6.17 -1.76 -14.99
CA THR A 54 -6.73 -2.13 -16.32
C THR A 54 -8.04 -2.91 -16.25
N HIS A 55 -8.49 -3.28 -15.05
CA HIS A 55 -9.74 -4.03 -14.79
C HIS A 55 -10.43 -3.47 -13.54
N SER A 56 -11.65 -3.92 -13.22
CA SER A 56 -12.31 -3.54 -11.97
C SER A 56 -11.59 -4.17 -10.78
N MET A 57 -10.95 -3.35 -9.95
CA MET A 57 -10.43 -3.74 -8.63
C MET A 57 -11.26 -3.04 -7.57
N GLU A 58 -11.88 -3.77 -6.65
CA GLU A 58 -12.67 -3.16 -5.58
C GLU A 58 -11.79 -2.74 -4.39
N PHE A 59 -10.74 -3.51 -4.08
CA PHE A 59 -9.86 -3.26 -2.95
C PHE A 59 -8.38 -3.34 -3.36
N ILE A 60 -7.53 -2.71 -2.55
CA ILE A 60 -6.08 -2.88 -2.56
C ILE A 60 -5.57 -3.14 -1.15
N LEU A 61 -4.45 -3.85 -1.08
CA LEU A 61 -3.64 -3.95 0.13
C LEU A 61 -2.41 -3.04 -0.01
N ILE A 62 -2.22 -2.14 0.94
CA ILE A 62 -1.04 -1.28 1.07
C ILE A 62 -0.21 -1.79 2.25
N GLN A 63 1.08 -2.02 2.02
CA GLN A 63 2.04 -2.36 3.06
C GLN A 63 3.23 -1.43 3.02
N LEU A 64 3.64 -0.96 4.20
CA LEU A 64 4.82 -0.16 4.41
C LEU A 64 5.75 -0.90 5.35
N TYR A 65 7.00 -1.00 4.94
CA TYR A 65 8.07 -1.60 5.73
C TYR A 65 9.15 -0.56 6.02
N ASP A 66 9.99 -0.86 7.00
CA ASP A 66 11.24 -0.14 7.20
C ASP A 66 12.13 -0.17 5.94
N SER A 67 13.16 0.67 5.92
CA SER A 67 14.07 0.81 4.77
C SER A 67 14.75 -0.49 4.35
N ASN A 68 14.87 -1.46 5.27
CA ASN A 68 15.46 -2.78 5.05
C ASN A 68 14.45 -3.86 4.64
N ALA A 69 13.15 -3.55 4.57
CA ALA A 69 12.06 -4.48 4.30
C ALA A 69 11.92 -5.64 5.33
N ASN A 70 12.38 -5.43 6.56
CA ASN A 70 12.38 -6.46 7.61
C ASN A 70 11.24 -6.28 8.61
N GLN A 71 10.79 -5.05 8.85
CA GLN A 71 9.75 -4.75 9.84
C GLN A 71 8.56 -4.06 9.19
N LEU A 72 7.36 -4.61 9.39
CA LEU A 72 6.11 -3.98 8.97
C LEU A 72 5.87 -2.72 9.81
N PHE A 73 5.72 -1.58 9.15
CA PHE A 73 5.41 -0.29 9.75
C PHE A 73 3.91 0.02 9.71
N TYR A 74 3.26 -0.22 8.57
CA TYR A 74 1.83 0.00 8.39
C TYR A 74 1.26 -1.00 7.38
N GLN A 75 0.01 -1.39 7.60
CA GLN A 75 -0.76 -2.19 6.67
C GLN A 75 -2.21 -1.71 6.66
N ALA A 76 -2.80 -1.54 5.48
CA ALA A 76 -4.23 -1.30 5.35
C ALA A 76 -4.80 -1.89 4.07
N VAL A 77 -6.03 -2.36 4.17
CA VAL A 77 -6.90 -2.62 3.01
C VAL A 77 -7.72 -1.36 2.74
N LYS A 78 -7.76 -0.91 1.50
CA LYS A 78 -8.53 0.27 1.09
C LYS A 78 -9.37 -0.06 -0.14
N GLU A 79 -10.62 0.42 -0.13
CA GLU A 79 -11.46 0.44 -1.32
C GLU A 79 -10.82 1.33 -2.39
N THR A 80 -10.89 0.89 -3.65
CA THR A 80 -10.47 1.73 -4.76
C THR A 80 -11.58 2.72 -5.11
N SER A 81 -11.18 3.92 -5.51
CA SER A 81 -12.10 4.97 -5.94
C SER A 81 -11.55 5.69 -7.15
N PRO A 82 -12.38 6.10 -8.13
CA PRO A 82 -11.94 6.96 -9.23
C PRO A 82 -11.26 8.24 -8.75
N SER A 83 -11.67 8.76 -7.59
CA SER A 83 -11.12 9.96 -6.96
C SER A 83 -9.72 9.76 -6.36
N GLY A 84 -9.23 8.53 -6.30
CA GLY A 84 -7.97 8.21 -5.62
C GLY A 84 -8.13 7.71 -4.19
N ILE A 85 -7.00 7.45 -3.55
CA ILE A 85 -6.91 7.06 -2.15
C ILE A 85 -5.97 8.05 -1.46
N THR A 86 -6.44 8.64 -0.36
CA THR A 86 -5.62 9.49 0.51
C THR A 86 -5.57 8.86 1.89
N ILE A 87 -4.36 8.64 2.41
CA ILE A 87 -4.13 8.18 3.78
C ILE A 87 -3.29 9.23 4.50
N VAL A 88 -3.72 9.59 5.71
CA VAL A 88 -3.03 10.53 6.60
C VAL A 88 -2.95 9.86 7.98
N GLU A 89 -1.74 9.67 8.51
CA GLU A 89 -1.46 8.98 9.78
C GLU A 89 -0.29 9.62 10.55
#